data_AF-A0A961B3N5-F1
#
_entry.id   AF-A0A961B3N5-F1
#
_cell.length_a   1.000
_cell.length_b   1.000
_cell.length_c   1.000
_cell.angle_alpha   90.00
_cell.angle_beta   90.00
_cell.angle_gamma   90.00
#
_symmetry.space_group_name_H-M   'P 1'
#
loop_
_entity.id
_entity.type
_entity.pdbx_description
1 polymer ?
#
loop_
_entity_poly.entity_id
_entity_poly.type
_entity_poly.pdbx_seq_one_letter_code
_entity_poly.pdbx_strand_id
1 'polypeptide(L)'
;MADGTENIERLTASLKKWASKRKLPVSGEPKITACRAIADAFPLSHCTAASVLADIQAQGAFKSKRRIKPKAEWQASRENARGTVDDVFFYVAELRFPAGPTSAGILFRAALETSVSGGRACPFDTGGLGDSFSIPGASASDVTDIIRAHEMPAPGYRGFFDRWIDVCYEEPLDYLSSPEKHRGSPIGLALDNPECDCRAWTFEVRFPREVPVEAPIIEAVFIHDERITDPRIETLAAWASAANLLEIFEVPPGDSGTFDSLKKTSREYIERKLRPLLPA
;
A
#
# COMPACT_ATOMS: atom_id res chain seq x y z
N MET A 1 19.91 -12.81 9.01
CA MET A 1 18.59 -12.28 9.41
C MET A 1 17.56 -13.23 8.86
N ALA A 2 16.57 -13.66 9.65
CA ALA A 2 15.47 -14.46 9.13
C ALA A 2 14.81 -13.67 7.98
N ASP A 3 14.54 -14.32 6.85
CA ASP A 3 13.96 -13.69 5.67
C ASP A 3 12.46 -13.37 5.82
N GLY A 4 11.88 -13.66 7.00
CA GLY A 4 10.47 -13.45 7.32
C GLY A 4 9.55 -14.58 6.85
N THR A 5 10.07 -15.67 6.28
CA THR A 5 9.25 -16.80 5.83
C THR A 5 8.49 -17.46 6.99
N GLU A 6 9.13 -17.61 8.15
CA GLU A 6 8.50 -18.13 9.38
C GLU A 6 7.31 -17.25 9.84
N ASN A 7 7.37 -15.95 9.58
CA ASN A 7 6.27 -15.04 9.90
C ASN A 7 5.04 -15.32 9.03
N ILE A 8 5.21 -15.70 7.75
CA ILE A 8 4.09 -16.07 6.88
C ILE A 8 3.30 -17.23 7.51
N GLU A 9 3.99 -18.28 7.94
CA GLU A 9 3.36 -19.46 8.55
C GLU A 9 2.64 -19.10 9.86
N ARG A 10 3.32 -18.37 10.74
CA ARG A 10 2.78 -17.92 12.03
C ARG A 10 1.56 -17.02 11.88
N LEU A 11 1.61 -16.05 10.97
CA LEU A 11 0.49 -15.14 10.68
C LEU A 11 -0.66 -15.90 10.03
N THR A 12 -0.38 -16.81 9.10
CA THR A 12 -1.39 -17.68 8.48
C THR A 12 -2.10 -18.54 9.53
N ALA A 13 -1.37 -19.14 10.47
CA ALA A 13 -1.95 -19.89 11.58
C ALA A 13 -2.82 -19.00 12.48
N SER A 14 -2.37 -17.77 12.75
CA SER A 14 -3.12 -16.78 13.55
C SER A 14 -4.43 -16.39 12.88
N LEU A 15 -4.41 -16.12 11.56
CA LEU A 15 -5.58 -15.85 10.74
C LEU A 15 -6.58 -17.01 10.77
N LYS A 16 -6.12 -18.25 10.59
CA LYS A 16 -6.97 -19.46 10.68
C LYS A 16 -7.62 -19.60 12.05
N LYS A 17 -6.86 -19.41 13.13
CA LYS A 17 -7.37 -19.44 14.51
C LYS A 17 -8.43 -18.37 14.73
N TRP A 18 -8.19 -17.15 14.23
CA TRP A 18 -9.12 -16.03 14.33
C TRP A 18 -10.44 -16.30 13.59
N ALA A 19 -10.37 -16.84 12.37
CA ALA A 19 -11.52 -17.22 11.56
C ALA A 19 -12.35 -18.31 12.26
N SER A 20 -11.68 -19.35 12.76
CA SER A 20 -12.32 -20.45 13.51
C SER A 20 -13.06 -19.95 14.75
N LYS A 21 -12.43 -19.08 15.56
CA LYS A 21 -13.07 -18.50 16.76
C LYS A 21 -14.34 -17.71 16.43
N ARG A 22 -14.40 -17.10 15.24
CA ARG A 22 -15.55 -16.33 14.76
C ARG A 22 -16.54 -17.14 13.93
N LYS A 23 -16.30 -18.44 13.73
CA LYS A 23 -17.10 -19.31 12.87
C LYS A 23 -17.24 -18.74 11.45
N LEU A 24 -16.20 -18.05 10.97
CA LEU A 24 -16.18 -17.57 9.60
C LEU A 24 -15.94 -18.74 8.66
N PRO A 25 -16.68 -18.82 7.53
CA PRO A 25 -16.42 -19.84 6.55
C PRO A 25 -15.02 -19.65 5.97
N VAL A 26 -14.23 -20.72 5.94
CA VAL A 26 -13.10 -20.80 5.00
C VAL A 26 -13.73 -21.16 3.67
N SER A 27 -13.58 -20.29 2.67
CA SER A 27 -14.40 -20.40 1.47
C SER A 27 -14.06 -21.62 0.63
N GLY A 28 -14.99 -22.03 -0.24
CA GLY A 28 -14.74 -23.07 -1.25
C GLY A 28 -13.76 -22.62 -2.33
N GLU A 29 -13.32 -23.57 -3.17
CA GLU A 29 -12.31 -23.34 -4.22
C GLU A 29 -12.55 -22.13 -5.15
N PRO A 30 -13.79 -21.79 -5.58
CA PRO A 30 -14.02 -20.66 -6.49
C PRO A 30 -13.62 -19.31 -5.90
N LYS A 31 -13.98 -19.04 -4.64
CA LYS A 31 -13.62 -17.78 -3.96
C LYS A 31 -12.12 -17.70 -3.67
N ILE A 32 -11.49 -18.82 -3.30
CA ILE A 32 -10.03 -18.89 -3.13
C ILE A 32 -9.32 -18.54 -4.44
N THR A 33 -9.82 -19.03 -5.58
CA THR A 33 -9.27 -18.72 -6.91
C THR A 33 -9.37 -17.23 -7.21
N ALA A 34 -10.52 -16.61 -6.93
CA ALA A 34 -10.73 -15.17 -7.08
C ALA A 34 -9.81 -14.33 -6.18
N CYS A 35 -9.70 -14.68 -4.89
CA CYS A 35 -8.80 -14.00 -3.94
C CYS A 35 -7.34 -14.08 -4.39
N ARG A 36 -6.90 -15.25 -4.88
CA ARG A 36 -5.55 -15.43 -5.39
C ARG A 36 -5.30 -14.59 -6.64
N ALA A 37 -6.24 -14.61 -7.60
CA ALA A 37 -6.13 -13.80 -8.81
C ALA A 37 -6.04 -12.30 -8.50
N ILE A 38 -6.83 -11.82 -7.53
CA ILE A 38 -6.71 -10.45 -7.01
C ILE A 38 -5.35 -10.22 -6.37
N ALA A 39 -4.94 -11.09 -5.45
CA ALA A 39 -3.69 -10.92 -4.70
C ALA A 39 -2.48 -10.84 -5.63
N ASP A 40 -2.40 -11.70 -6.64
CA ASP A 40 -1.28 -11.76 -7.59
C ASP A 40 -1.25 -10.53 -8.52
N ALA A 41 -2.42 -9.97 -8.86
CA ALA A 41 -2.53 -8.85 -9.80
C ALA A 41 -2.55 -7.46 -9.15
N PHE A 42 -2.82 -7.35 -7.85
CA PHE A 42 -3.03 -6.06 -7.19
C PHE A 42 -1.76 -5.18 -7.27
N PRO A 43 -1.85 -3.96 -7.82
CA PRO A 43 -0.68 -3.08 -7.94
C PRO A 43 -0.19 -2.55 -6.60
N LEU A 44 1.03 -2.05 -6.60
CA LEU A 44 1.58 -1.27 -5.48
C LEU A 44 1.36 0.21 -5.73
N SER A 45 0.83 0.94 -4.76
CA SER A 45 0.50 2.34 -4.89
C SER A 45 1.40 3.23 -4.05
N HIS A 46 1.66 4.44 -4.56
CA HIS A 46 2.34 5.51 -3.84
C HIS A 46 1.74 6.86 -4.27
N CYS A 47 1.47 7.75 -3.31
CA CYS A 47 0.96 9.09 -3.61
C CYS A 47 1.77 10.17 -2.89
N THR A 48 1.91 11.32 -3.54
CA THR A 48 2.65 12.48 -3.01
C THR A 48 2.21 13.77 -3.73
N ALA A 49 2.85 14.90 -3.43
CA ALA A 49 2.65 16.12 -4.20
C ALA A 49 3.18 15.96 -5.64
N ALA A 50 2.50 16.53 -6.63
CA ALA A 50 2.90 16.42 -8.04
C ALA A 50 4.33 16.90 -8.31
N SER A 51 4.76 17.98 -7.65
CA SER A 51 6.14 18.48 -7.74
C SER A 51 7.17 17.48 -7.21
N VAL A 52 6.85 16.78 -6.11
CA VAL A 52 7.72 15.73 -5.55
C VAL A 52 7.78 14.54 -6.49
N LEU A 53 6.64 14.14 -7.09
CA LEU A 53 6.63 13.06 -8.07
C LEU A 53 7.43 13.42 -9.33
N ALA A 54 7.36 14.67 -9.79
CA ALA A 54 8.17 15.16 -10.90
C ALA A 54 9.67 15.14 -10.55
N ASP A 55 10.06 15.57 -9.35
CA ASP A 55 11.45 15.51 -8.89
C ASP A 55 11.95 14.05 -8.79
N ILE A 56 11.08 13.12 -8.38
CA ILE A 56 11.37 11.68 -8.32
C ILE A 56 11.57 11.11 -9.73
N GLN A 57 10.70 11.45 -10.67
CA GLN A 57 10.81 11.04 -12.07
C GLN A 57 12.12 11.56 -12.70
N ALA A 58 12.45 12.84 -12.47
CA ALA A 58 13.70 13.44 -12.96
C ALA A 58 14.95 12.77 -12.37
N GLN A 59 14.87 12.28 -11.13
CA GLN A 59 15.94 11.53 -10.48
C GLN A 59 15.97 10.04 -10.85
N GLY A 60 14.92 9.53 -11.51
CA GLY A 60 14.80 8.13 -11.93
C GLY A 60 14.55 7.13 -10.80
N ALA A 61 14.31 7.56 -9.56
CA ALA A 61 14.09 6.65 -8.43
C ALA A 61 13.36 7.29 -7.25
N PHE A 62 12.49 6.52 -6.61
CA PHE A 62 12.08 6.75 -5.22
C PHE A 62 13.25 6.42 -4.30
N LYS A 63 13.46 7.24 -3.27
CA LYS A 63 14.58 7.10 -2.34
C LYS A 63 14.08 7.14 -0.90
N SER A 64 14.69 6.34 -0.04
CA SER A 64 14.36 6.29 1.37
C SER A 64 14.66 7.62 2.07
N LYS A 65 14.04 7.83 3.23
CA LYS A 65 14.23 9.05 4.01
C LYS A 65 15.71 9.30 4.33
N ARG A 66 16.47 8.25 4.68
CA ARG A 66 17.92 8.36 4.94
C ARG A 66 18.69 8.93 3.75
N ARG A 67 18.27 8.64 2.52
CA ARG A 67 18.96 9.09 1.29
C ARG A 67 18.65 10.53 0.89
N ILE A 68 17.46 11.02 1.22
CA ILE A 68 17.00 12.35 0.77
C ILE A 68 17.06 13.42 1.86
N LYS A 69 17.22 13.02 3.13
CA LYS A 69 17.26 13.96 4.26
C LYS A 69 18.64 14.06 4.91
N PRO A 70 19.02 15.24 5.43
CA PRO A 70 20.18 15.39 6.31
C PRO A 70 20.12 14.48 7.53
N LYS A 71 21.28 14.15 8.10
CA LYS A 71 21.41 13.25 9.25
C LYS A 71 20.56 13.64 10.45
N ALA A 72 20.57 14.91 10.83
CA ALA A 72 19.78 15.41 11.95
C ALA A 72 18.27 15.18 11.73
N GLU A 73 17.77 15.37 10.50
CA GLU A 73 16.34 15.18 10.17
C GLU A 73 15.94 13.72 10.20
N TRP A 74 16.70 12.82 9.56
CA TRP A 74 16.31 11.41 9.55
C TRP A 74 16.51 10.75 10.92
N GLN A 75 17.48 11.17 11.74
CA GLN A 75 17.66 10.64 13.10
C GLN A 75 16.47 10.92 14.01
N ALA A 76 15.87 12.10 13.88
CA ALA A 76 14.69 12.51 14.64
C ALA A 76 13.35 12.00 14.07
N SER A 77 13.39 11.25 12.95
CA SER A 77 12.18 10.82 12.25
C SER A 77 11.52 9.60 12.89
N ARG A 78 10.19 9.48 12.70
CA ARG A 78 9.40 8.32 13.15
C ARG A 78 9.86 7.03 12.47
N GLU A 79 10.24 7.10 11.21
CA GLU A 79 10.76 5.97 10.44
C GLU A 79 12.07 5.46 11.05
N ASN A 80 12.89 6.32 11.64
CA ASN A 80 14.08 5.88 12.36
C ASN A 80 13.73 5.19 13.67
N ALA A 81 12.79 5.75 14.44
CA ALA A 81 12.29 5.12 15.67
C ALA A 81 11.60 3.75 15.42
N ARG A 82 11.03 3.56 14.23
CA ARG A 82 10.36 2.33 13.78
C ARG A 82 11.28 1.36 13.03
N GLY A 83 12.55 1.73 12.81
CA GLY A 83 13.51 0.90 12.08
C GLY A 83 13.23 0.75 10.57
N THR A 84 12.51 1.70 9.96
CA THR A 84 12.10 1.74 8.55
C THR A 84 12.64 2.96 7.79
N VAL A 85 13.55 3.75 8.38
CA VAL A 85 14.14 4.96 7.75
C VAL A 85 14.89 4.69 6.44
N ASP A 86 15.32 3.44 6.27
CA ASP A 86 16.01 2.95 5.09
C ASP A 86 15.06 2.44 4.02
N ASP A 87 13.75 2.41 4.26
CA ASP A 87 12.77 1.85 3.33
C ASP A 87 12.07 2.93 2.48
N VAL A 88 11.59 2.51 1.32
CA VAL A 88 10.64 3.21 0.45
C VAL A 88 9.29 2.51 0.59
N PHE A 89 8.23 3.28 0.84
CA PHE A 89 6.91 2.77 1.22
C PHE A 89 5.95 2.75 0.04
N PHE A 90 5.20 1.66 -0.07
CA PHE A 90 4.13 1.42 -1.02
C PHE A 90 2.96 0.72 -0.31
N TYR A 91 1.81 0.68 -0.96
CA TYR A 91 0.63 0.03 -0.40
C TYR A 91 -0.04 -0.88 -1.43
N VAL A 92 -0.55 -2.02 -0.99
CA VAL A 92 -1.45 -2.86 -1.80
C VAL A 92 -2.86 -2.30 -1.65
N ALA A 93 -3.11 -1.10 -2.17
CA ALA A 93 -4.40 -0.42 -2.10
C ALA A 93 -4.51 0.57 -3.25
N GLU A 94 -5.67 1.22 -3.42
CA GLU A 94 -5.70 2.46 -4.18
C GLU A 94 -4.81 3.53 -3.55
N LEU A 95 -4.69 4.70 -4.18
CA LEU A 95 -3.90 5.79 -3.62
C LEU A 95 -4.53 6.24 -2.29
N ARG A 96 -3.85 5.95 -1.17
CA ARG A 96 -4.26 6.22 0.21
C ARG A 96 -3.15 6.97 0.97
N PHE A 97 -3.51 7.58 2.10
CA PHE A 97 -2.63 8.22 3.08
C PHE A 97 -1.80 9.40 2.52
N PRO A 98 -2.44 10.55 2.25
CA PRO A 98 -1.78 11.68 1.64
C PRO A 98 -0.68 12.24 2.55
N ALA A 99 0.50 12.51 1.98
CA ALA A 99 1.53 13.30 2.61
C ALA A 99 1.38 14.77 2.16
N GLY A 100 0.71 15.61 2.97
CA GLY A 100 0.49 17.02 2.65
C GLY A 100 -0.50 17.23 1.48
N PRO A 101 -0.41 18.32 0.70
CA PRO A 101 -1.30 18.62 -0.43
C PRO A 101 -1.04 17.65 -1.61
N THR A 102 -1.47 16.41 -1.42
CA THR A 102 -1.28 15.29 -2.35
C THR A 102 -2.16 15.49 -3.58
N SER A 103 -1.53 15.38 -4.75
CA SER A 103 -2.17 15.66 -6.04
C SER A 103 -1.67 14.80 -7.19
N ALA A 104 -0.78 13.86 -6.89
CA ALA A 104 -0.32 12.90 -7.86
C ALA A 104 -0.11 11.54 -7.19
N GLY A 105 -0.14 10.51 -8.00
CA GLY A 105 0.17 9.17 -7.56
C GLY A 105 0.67 8.29 -8.68
N ILE A 106 1.20 7.15 -8.30
CA ILE A 106 1.75 6.17 -9.21
C ILE A 106 1.34 4.79 -8.74
N LEU A 107 0.96 3.96 -9.70
CA LEU A 107 0.76 2.53 -9.52
C LEU A 107 1.91 1.79 -10.17
N PHE A 108 2.44 0.81 -9.46
CA PHE A 108 3.44 -0.13 -9.93
C PHE A 108 2.81 -1.50 -10.09
N ARG A 109 3.26 -2.22 -11.11
CA ARG A 109 2.87 -3.62 -11.32
C ARG A 109 3.39 -4.47 -10.16
N ALA A 110 2.67 -5.55 -9.83
CA ALA A 110 3.10 -6.52 -8.81
C ALA A 110 4.51 -7.10 -9.11
N ALA A 111 4.92 -7.14 -10.39
CA ALA A 111 6.26 -7.53 -10.81
C ALA A 111 7.40 -6.72 -10.16
N LEU A 112 7.13 -5.50 -9.66
CA LEU A 112 8.09 -4.72 -8.87
C LEU A 112 8.67 -5.53 -7.70
N GLU A 113 7.84 -6.35 -7.05
CA GLU A 113 8.21 -7.17 -5.88
C GLU A 113 9.26 -8.22 -6.20
N THR A 114 9.35 -8.65 -7.46
CA THR A 114 10.40 -9.56 -7.95
C THR A 114 11.60 -8.83 -8.53
N SER A 115 11.40 -7.60 -9.03
CA SER A 115 12.47 -6.80 -9.64
C SER A 115 13.36 -6.11 -8.62
N VAL A 116 12.85 -5.81 -7.41
CA VAL A 116 13.62 -5.16 -6.35
C VAL A 116 13.80 -6.11 -5.17
N SER A 117 15.05 -6.47 -4.90
CA SER A 117 15.41 -7.39 -3.82
C SER A 117 15.16 -6.82 -2.43
N GLY A 118 14.83 -7.70 -1.48
CA GLY A 118 14.74 -7.34 -0.06
C GLY A 118 13.45 -6.61 0.32
N GLY A 119 12.43 -6.66 -0.55
CA GLY A 119 11.09 -6.18 -0.24
C GLY A 119 10.47 -6.90 0.96
N ARG A 120 9.76 -6.16 1.79
CA ARG A 120 9.08 -6.65 3.00
C ARG A 120 7.67 -6.08 3.05
N ALA A 121 6.72 -6.84 3.56
CA ALA A 121 5.34 -6.39 3.70
C ALA A 121 4.85 -6.56 5.14
N CYS A 122 4.00 -5.66 5.60
CA CYS A 122 3.25 -5.77 6.83
C CYS A 122 1.74 -5.69 6.51
N PRO A 123 0.88 -6.45 7.21
CA PRO A 123 -0.57 -6.40 7.03
C PRO A 123 -1.22 -5.17 7.71
N PHE A 124 -0.50 -4.05 7.74
CA PHE A 124 -0.90 -2.74 8.26
C PHE A 124 0.11 -1.67 7.85
N ASP A 125 -0.31 -0.41 7.82
CA ASP A 125 0.55 0.76 7.62
C ASP A 125 1.32 1.09 8.90
N THR A 126 2.62 0.79 8.90
CA THR A 126 3.51 1.06 10.03
C THR A 126 3.61 2.55 10.38
N GLY A 127 3.21 3.43 9.46
CA GLY A 127 2.98 4.85 9.67
C GLY A 127 1.98 5.16 10.81
N GLY A 128 0.92 4.37 10.94
CA GLY A 128 -0.13 4.58 11.95
C GLY A 128 0.06 3.84 13.27
N LEU A 129 1.02 2.91 13.35
CA LEU A 129 1.23 2.11 14.57
C LEU A 129 1.71 2.97 15.74
N GLY A 130 0.96 2.94 16.84
CA GLY A 130 1.16 3.72 18.06
C GLY A 130 0.46 5.09 18.06
N ASP A 131 -0.03 5.57 16.91
CA ASP A 131 -0.72 6.86 16.79
C ASP A 131 -2.22 6.71 16.49
N SER A 132 -2.58 5.76 15.62
CA SER A 132 -3.96 5.57 15.15
C SER A 132 -4.50 4.17 15.44
N PHE A 133 -3.59 3.23 15.70
CA PHE A 133 -3.90 1.87 16.11
C PHE A 133 -2.73 1.28 16.90
N SER A 134 -3.03 0.30 17.74
CA SER A 134 -2.06 -0.29 18.67
C SER A 134 -2.25 -1.79 18.81
N ILE A 135 -1.25 -2.47 19.37
CA ILE A 135 -1.43 -3.86 19.85
C ILE A 135 -1.76 -3.79 21.34
N PRO A 136 -2.89 -4.37 21.79
CA PRO A 136 -3.25 -4.39 23.20
C PRO A 136 -2.13 -4.97 24.07
N GLY A 137 -1.71 -4.19 25.08
CA GLY A 137 -0.65 -4.60 26.02
C GLY A 137 0.78 -4.40 25.52
N ALA A 138 0.99 -3.91 24.29
CA ALA A 138 2.29 -3.50 23.81
C ALA A 138 2.67 -2.11 24.35
N SER A 139 3.92 -1.95 24.77
CA SER A 139 4.49 -0.65 25.09
C SER A 139 4.90 0.10 23.83
N ALA A 140 5.07 1.43 23.92
CA ALA A 140 5.59 2.23 22.81
C ALA A 140 7.02 1.82 22.38
N SER A 141 7.81 1.24 23.30
CA SER A 141 9.14 0.69 22.98
C SER A 141 9.11 -0.58 22.14
N ASP A 142 7.97 -1.28 22.05
CA ASP A 142 7.86 -2.57 21.37
C ASP A 142 7.55 -2.43 19.86
N VAL A 143 7.37 -1.19 19.37
CA VAL A 143 6.89 -0.92 18.00
C VAL A 143 7.78 -1.57 16.92
N THR A 144 9.10 -1.47 17.06
CA THR A 144 10.02 -2.08 16.08
C THR A 144 9.90 -3.60 16.09
N ASP A 145 9.86 -4.23 17.27
CA ASP A 145 9.76 -5.68 17.40
C ASP A 145 8.41 -6.20 16.88
N ILE A 146 7.34 -5.44 17.10
CA ILE A 146 6.02 -5.70 16.52
C ILE A 146 6.09 -5.67 14.99
N ILE A 147 6.71 -4.65 14.41
CA ILE A 147 6.86 -4.56 12.96
C ILE A 147 7.65 -5.79 12.46
N ARG A 148 8.81 -6.09 13.06
CA ARG A 148 9.63 -7.25 12.69
C ARG A 148 8.89 -8.58 12.79
N ALA A 149 8.07 -8.76 13.82
CA ALA A 149 7.26 -9.96 13.97
C ALA A 149 6.23 -10.09 12.83
N HIS A 150 5.73 -8.98 12.26
CA HIS A 150 4.71 -8.98 11.22
C HIS A 150 5.25 -8.79 9.80
N GLU A 151 6.58 -8.67 9.63
CA GLU A 151 7.22 -8.58 8.33
C GLU A 151 7.20 -9.92 7.61
N MET A 152 6.71 -9.92 6.37
CA MET A 152 6.75 -11.03 5.44
C MET A 152 7.58 -10.63 4.21
N PRO A 153 8.34 -11.55 3.59
CA PRO A 153 9.09 -11.23 2.38
C PRO A 153 8.17 -10.92 1.21
N ALA A 154 8.53 -9.95 0.36
CA ALA A 154 7.95 -9.77 -0.96
C ALA A 154 8.70 -10.62 -2.01
N PRO A 155 7.99 -11.28 -2.96
CA PRO A 155 6.53 -11.28 -3.14
C PRO A 155 5.78 -12.31 -2.25
N GLY A 156 6.47 -13.09 -1.41
CA GLY A 156 5.89 -14.21 -0.66
C GLY A 156 4.64 -13.89 0.19
N TYR A 157 4.51 -12.66 0.68
CA TYR A 157 3.34 -12.21 1.45
C TYR A 157 2.02 -12.28 0.67
N ARG A 158 2.04 -12.31 -0.67
CA ARG A 158 0.83 -12.39 -1.51
C ARG A 158 -0.02 -13.63 -1.22
N GLY A 159 0.61 -14.75 -0.85
CA GLY A 159 -0.10 -15.96 -0.41
C GLY A 159 -0.64 -15.93 1.03
N PHE A 160 -0.30 -14.90 1.80
CA PHE A 160 -1.02 -14.54 3.02
C PHE A 160 -2.14 -13.54 2.72
N PHE A 161 -1.90 -12.61 1.79
CA PHE A 161 -2.87 -11.60 1.37
C PHE A 161 -4.12 -12.22 0.73
N ASP A 162 -4.01 -13.26 -0.10
CA ASP A 162 -5.18 -13.96 -0.67
C ASP A 162 -6.09 -14.55 0.43
N ARG A 163 -5.50 -15.23 1.43
CA ARG A 163 -6.20 -15.78 2.59
C ARG A 163 -6.80 -14.69 3.46
N TRP A 164 -6.09 -13.56 3.60
CA TRP A 164 -6.60 -12.40 4.32
C TRP A 164 -7.87 -11.89 3.66
N ILE A 165 -7.86 -11.69 2.34
CA ILE A 165 -9.04 -11.25 1.60
C ILE A 165 -10.20 -12.25 1.81
N ASP A 166 -9.92 -13.54 1.65
CA ASP A 166 -10.91 -14.62 1.80
C ASP A 166 -11.63 -14.58 3.16
N VAL A 167 -10.85 -14.45 4.23
CA VAL A 167 -11.34 -14.50 5.61
C VAL A 167 -11.98 -13.19 6.03
N CYS A 168 -11.33 -12.07 5.74
CA CYS A 168 -11.69 -10.76 6.27
C CYS A 168 -12.78 -10.05 5.49
N TYR A 169 -13.06 -10.48 4.25
CA TYR A 169 -14.07 -9.88 3.40
C TYR A 169 -15.09 -10.92 2.91
N GLU A 170 -16.32 -10.45 2.68
CA GLU A 170 -17.37 -11.27 2.09
C GLU A 170 -17.09 -11.47 0.61
N GLU A 171 -16.94 -10.36 -0.12
CA GLU A 171 -16.54 -10.37 -1.52
C GLU A 171 -15.07 -9.99 -1.68
N PRO A 172 -14.29 -10.66 -2.55
CA PRO A 172 -12.87 -10.36 -2.72
C PRO A 172 -12.57 -8.90 -3.08
N LEU A 173 -13.46 -8.25 -3.86
CA LEU A 173 -13.32 -6.84 -4.24
C LEU A 173 -13.65 -5.85 -3.12
N ASP A 174 -14.31 -6.27 -2.03
CA ASP A 174 -14.63 -5.37 -0.92
C ASP A 174 -13.35 -4.80 -0.27
N TYR A 175 -12.21 -5.50 -0.37
CA TYR A 175 -10.91 -4.95 0.06
C TYR A 175 -10.59 -3.60 -0.59
N LEU A 176 -10.92 -3.46 -1.88
CA LEU A 176 -10.69 -2.25 -2.67
C LEU A 176 -11.83 -1.23 -2.48
N SER A 177 -13.08 -1.68 -2.60
CA SER A 177 -14.23 -0.77 -2.70
C SER A 177 -14.87 -0.41 -1.36
N SER A 178 -14.67 -1.25 -0.35
CA SER A 178 -15.42 -1.24 0.91
C SER A 178 -14.56 -1.62 2.12
N PRO A 179 -13.50 -0.86 2.44
CA PRO A 179 -12.67 -1.13 3.62
C PRO A 179 -13.47 -1.17 4.93
N GLU A 180 -14.59 -0.47 5.01
CA GLU A 180 -15.54 -0.48 6.14
C GLU A 180 -16.23 -1.83 6.37
N LYS A 181 -16.28 -2.70 5.36
CA LYS A 181 -16.84 -4.06 5.49
C LYS A 181 -15.85 -5.07 6.06
N HIS A 182 -14.65 -4.65 6.42
CA HIS A 182 -13.65 -5.52 7.01
C HIS A 182 -14.13 -6.12 8.34
N ARG A 183 -14.04 -7.44 8.49
CA ARG A 183 -14.56 -8.20 9.66
C ARG A 183 -13.75 -8.04 10.97
N GLY A 184 -12.83 -7.08 11.03
CA GLY A 184 -11.96 -6.76 12.17
C GLY A 184 -10.56 -7.37 12.09
N SER A 185 -9.65 -7.01 13.01
CA SER A 185 -8.22 -7.33 12.89
C SER A 185 -7.85 -8.78 13.26
N PRO A 186 -7.35 -9.61 12.32
CA PRO A 186 -6.85 -10.96 12.57
C PRO A 186 -5.47 -11.01 13.24
N ILE A 187 -4.74 -9.91 13.18
CA ILE A 187 -3.36 -9.77 13.65
C ILE A 187 -3.27 -9.08 15.02
N GLY A 188 -4.43 -8.87 15.66
CA GLY A 188 -4.49 -8.35 17.03
C GLY A 188 -4.26 -6.84 17.13
N LEU A 189 -4.45 -6.08 16.06
CA LEU A 189 -4.49 -4.61 16.15
C LEU A 189 -5.83 -4.16 16.72
N ALA A 190 -5.78 -3.28 17.71
CA ALA A 190 -6.90 -2.48 18.18
C ALA A 190 -6.86 -1.12 17.48
N LEU A 191 -8.02 -0.69 17.01
CA LEU A 191 -8.21 0.63 16.41
C LEU A 191 -8.66 1.59 17.50
N ASP A 192 -8.05 2.76 17.57
CA ASP A 192 -8.54 3.83 18.45
C ASP A 192 -9.88 4.37 17.93
N ASN A 193 -10.09 4.30 16.61
CA ASN A 193 -11.38 4.50 15.96
C ASN A 193 -11.69 3.32 15.01
N PRO A 194 -12.47 2.32 15.46
CA PRO A 194 -12.80 1.13 14.69
C PRO A 194 -13.51 1.38 13.36
N GLU A 195 -14.20 2.52 13.22
CA GLU A 195 -15.05 2.82 12.08
C GLU A 195 -14.31 3.56 10.95
N CYS A 196 -13.10 4.08 11.18
CA CYS A 196 -12.51 5.08 10.29
C CYS A 196 -11.06 4.86 9.83
N ASP A 197 -10.23 4.05 10.50
CA ASP A 197 -8.80 3.96 10.13
C ASP A 197 -8.42 2.68 9.38
N CYS A 198 -8.52 2.74 8.05
CA CYS A 198 -8.13 1.65 7.16
C CYS A 198 -6.64 1.28 7.15
N ARG A 199 -5.79 2.05 7.83
CA ARG A 199 -4.37 1.73 8.00
C ARG A 199 -4.15 0.38 8.69
N ALA A 200 -5.02 -0.02 9.62
CA ALA A 200 -4.84 -1.27 10.36
C ALA A 200 -5.16 -2.54 9.55
N TRP A 201 -5.65 -2.40 8.33
CA TRP A 201 -5.90 -3.51 7.40
C TRP A 201 -5.38 -3.26 5.99
N THR A 202 -4.59 -2.20 5.79
CA THR A 202 -3.92 -1.93 4.51
C THR A 202 -2.55 -2.58 4.51
N PHE A 203 -2.26 -3.39 3.51
CA PHE A 203 -0.93 -3.98 3.37
C PHE A 203 0.08 -2.93 2.92
N GLU A 204 1.06 -2.66 3.78
CA GLU A 204 2.22 -1.84 3.45
C GLU A 204 3.33 -2.72 2.90
N VAL A 205 3.97 -2.29 1.82
CA VAL A 205 5.12 -2.94 1.20
C VAL A 205 6.28 -1.95 1.19
N ARG A 206 7.44 -2.40 1.64
CA ARG A 206 8.65 -1.62 1.84
C ARG A 206 9.79 -2.22 1.04
N PHE A 207 10.53 -1.39 0.32
CA PHE A 207 11.77 -1.79 -0.34
C PHE A 207 12.96 -1.01 0.20
N PRO A 208 14.13 -1.64 0.37
CA PRO A 208 15.28 -0.97 0.95
C PRO A 208 15.89 0.04 -0.03
N ARG A 209 16.27 1.19 0.52
CA ARG A 209 17.08 2.27 -0.06
C ARG A 209 16.43 3.04 -1.21
N GLU A 210 16.14 2.38 -2.31
CA GLU A 210 15.59 3.02 -3.50
C GLU A 210 14.80 2.06 -4.38
N VAL A 211 13.84 2.61 -5.12
CA VAL A 211 13.05 1.90 -6.11
C VAL A 211 13.11 2.69 -7.43
N PRO A 212 13.64 2.10 -8.51
CA PRO A 212 13.69 2.76 -9.82
C PRO A 212 12.31 3.19 -10.32
N VAL A 213 12.28 4.27 -11.08
CA VAL A 213 11.09 4.75 -11.81
C VAL A 213 11.34 4.52 -13.29
N GLU A 214 11.05 3.30 -13.73
CA GLU A 214 11.26 2.88 -15.12
C GLU A 214 10.05 2.13 -15.68
N ALA A 215 9.81 2.24 -16.97
CA ALA A 215 8.99 1.25 -17.66
C ALA A 215 9.82 -0.05 -17.77
N PRO A 216 9.26 -1.25 -17.54
CA PRO A 216 7.83 -1.59 -17.55
C PRO A 216 7.22 -1.85 -16.15
N ILE A 217 7.89 -1.45 -15.06
CA ILE A 217 7.40 -1.72 -13.68
C ILE A 217 6.28 -0.77 -13.26
N ILE A 218 6.11 0.34 -13.97
CA ILE A 218 5.04 1.31 -13.73
C ILE A 218 3.79 0.89 -14.50
N GLU A 219 2.65 0.94 -13.82
CA GLU A 219 1.33 0.60 -14.35
C GLU A 219 0.56 1.84 -14.78
N ALA A 220 0.55 2.89 -13.95
CA ALA A 220 -0.16 4.13 -14.24
C ALA A 220 0.38 5.30 -13.40
N VAL A 221 0.24 6.52 -13.91
CA VAL A 221 0.64 7.78 -13.27
C VAL A 221 -0.57 8.71 -13.26
N PHE A 222 -0.98 9.16 -12.09
CA PHE A 222 -2.18 9.97 -11.86
C PHE A 222 -1.78 11.42 -11.62
N ILE A 223 -2.32 12.35 -12.41
CA ILE A 223 -2.05 13.80 -12.29
C ILE A 223 -3.36 14.59 -12.45
N HIS A 224 -3.51 15.68 -11.69
CA HIS A 224 -4.64 16.60 -11.81
C HIS A 224 -4.44 17.57 -12.97
N ASP A 225 -5.44 17.69 -13.85
CA ASP A 225 -5.39 18.47 -15.09
C ASP A 225 -5.02 19.95 -14.85
N GLU A 226 -5.65 20.59 -13.86
CA GLU A 226 -5.50 22.04 -13.62
C GLU A 226 -4.15 22.44 -12.99
N ARG A 227 -3.30 21.47 -12.61
CA ARG A 227 -1.96 21.72 -12.04
C ARG A 227 -0.85 21.66 -13.08
N ILE A 228 -1.17 21.45 -14.36
CA ILE A 228 -0.22 21.51 -15.47
C ILE A 228 0.08 22.98 -15.81
N THR A 229 0.69 23.68 -14.86
CA THR A 229 1.27 25.03 -15.05
C THR A 229 2.71 25.10 -14.53
N ASP A 230 3.15 24.09 -13.77
CA ASP A 230 4.56 23.89 -13.42
C ASP A 230 5.23 23.10 -14.55
N PRO A 231 6.30 23.63 -15.19
CA PRO A 231 7.02 22.94 -16.27
C PRO A 231 7.55 21.55 -15.89
N ARG A 232 7.80 21.31 -14.59
CA ARG A 232 8.20 19.98 -14.10
C ARG A 232 7.05 18.98 -14.15
N ILE A 233 5.84 19.43 -13.83
CA ILE A 233 4.63 18.62 -13.93
C ILE A 233 4.27 18.36 -15.39
N GLU A 234 4.43 19.36 -16.27
CA GLU A 234 4.31 19.19 -17.73
C GLU A 234 5.27 18.12 -18.25
N THR A 235 6.54 18.15 -17.80
CA THR A 235 7.54 17.14 -18.18
C THR A 235 7.14 15.74 -17.71
N LEU A 236 6.68 15.62 -16.46
CA LEU A 236 6.17 14.36 -15.91
C LEU A 236 4.97 13.84 -16.72
N ALA A 237 4.00 14.70 -17.03
CA ALA A 237 2.81 14.35 -17.80
C ALA A 237 3.17 13.93 -19.24
N ALA A 238 4.07 14.66 -19.89
CA ALA A 238 4.56 14.33 -21.23
C ALA A 238 5.29 12.98 -21.25
N TRP A 239 6.14 12.71 -20.26
CA TRP A 239 6.81 11.42 -20.11
C TRP A 239 5.80 10.28 -19.88
N ALA A 240 4.84 10.46 -18.97
CA ALA A 240 3.82 9.45 -18.68
C ALA A 240 2.92 9.20 -19.90
N SER A 241 2.55 10.26 -20.63
CA SER A 241 1.77 10.18 -21.86
C SER A 241 2.51 9.44 -22.96
N ALA A 242 3.79 9.77 -23.20
CA ALA A 242 4.63 9.08 -24.18
C ALA A 242 4.80 7.58 -23.87
N ALA A 243 4.74 7.21 -22.60
CA ALA A 243 4.79 5.81 -22.13
C ALA A 243 3.41 5.11 -22.08
N ASN A 244 2.31 5.80 -22.43
CA ASN A 244 0.93 5.33 -22.27
C ASN A 244 0.58 4.93 -20.82
N LEU A 245 1.06 5.71 -19.85
CA LEU A 245 0.85 5.48 -18.40
C LEU A 245 -0.05 6.55 -17.76
N LEU A 246 -0.34 7.65 -18.46
CA LEU A 246 -0.99 8.82 -17.87
C LEU A 246 -2.49 8.60 -17.65
N GLU A 247 -2.94 8.81 -16.41
CA GLU A 247 -4.33 8.89 -16.00
C GLU A 247 -4.61 10.29 -15.45
N ILE A 248 -5.54 11.00 -16.06
CA ILE A 248 -5.94 12.35 -15.62
C ILE A 248 -7.19 12.22 -14.75
N PHE A 249 -7.21 12.90 -13.61
CA PHE A 249 -8.41 13.01 -12.77
C PHE A 249 -8.87 14.46 -12.69
N GLU A 250 -10.17 14.64 -12.56
CA GLU A 250 -10.82 15.94 -12.38
C GLU A 250 -11.16 16.17 -10.91
N VAL A 251 -11.18 17.43 -10.49
CA VAL A 251 -11.60 17.83 -9.14
C VAL A 251 -12.92 18.58 -9.26
N PRO A 252 -13.98 18.16 -8.56
CA PRO A 252 -15.28 18.83 -8.64
C PRO A 252 -15.20 20.32 -8.24
N PRO A 253 -15.94 21.22 -8.92
CA PRO A 253 -15.99 22.63 -8.56
C PRO A 253 -16.47 22.83 -7.11
N GLY A 254 -15.74 23.63 -6.33
CA GLY A 254 -16.07 23.95 -4.93
C GLY A 254 -15.57 22.91 -3.92
N ASP A 255 -14.94 21.83 -4.38
CA ASP A 255 -14.19 20.92 -3.51
C ASP A 255 -12.77 21.46 -3.28
N SER A 256 -12.33 21.46 -2.02
CA SER A 256 -10.93 21.79 -1.66
C SER A 256 -10.02 20.56 -1.65
N GLY A 257 -10.59 19.36 -1.83
CA GLY A 257 -9.93 18.07 -1.69
C GLY A 257 -9.51 17.45 -3.01
N THR A 258 -8.25 17.62 -3.41
CA THR A 258 -7.66 16.90 -4.56
C THR A 258 -7.48 15.41 -4.31
N PHE A 259 -7.46 14.99 -3.05
CA PHE A 259 -7.12 13.63 -2.68
C PHE A 259 -8.27 12.63 -2.86
N ASP A 260 -9.51 13.01 -2.56
CA ASP A 260 -10.64 12.09 -2.68
C ASP A 260 -10.93 11.74 -4.14
N SER A 261 -10.76 12.70 -5.05
CA SER A 261 -10.84 12.48 -6.49
C SER A 261 -9.71 11.56 -6.96
N LEU A 262 -8.46 11.81 -6.55
CA LEU A 262 -7.32 10.93 -6.84
C LEU A 262 -7.53 9.48 -6.33
N LYS A 263 -8.00 9.35 -5.09
CA LYS A 263 -8.33 8.06 -4.47
C LYS A 263 -9.43 7.35 -5.25
N LYS A 264 -10.50 8.05 -5.61
CA LYS A 264 -11.61 7.51 -6.40
C LYS A 264 -11.13 7.03 -7.78
N THR A 265 -10.43 7.87 -8.54
CA THR A 265 -9.97 7.53 -9.89
C THR A 265 -8.98 6.35 -9.88
N SER A 266 -8.05 6.33 -8.92
CA SER A 266 -7.13 5.18 -8.79
C SER A 266 -7.85 3.89 -8.40
N ARG A 267 -8.86 3.95 -7.53
CA ARG A 267 -9.71 2.80 -7.21
C ARG A 267 -10.46 2.28 -8.44
N GLU A 268 -11.10 3.15 -9.21
CA GLU A 268 -11.82 2.78 -10.43
C GLU A 268 -10.87 2.16 -11.49
N TYR A 269 -9.66 2.69 -11.59
CA TYR A 269 -8.61 2.11 -12.44
C TYR A 269 -8.26 0.68 -12.01
N ILE A 270 -7.97 0.47 -10.72
CA ILE A 270 -7.62 -0.85 -10.18
C ILE A 270 -8.80 -1.83 -10.34
N GLU A 271 -10.02 -1.39 -10.05
CA GLU A 271 -11.21 -2.23 -10.16
C GLU A 271 -11.42 -2.74 -11.59
N ARG A 272 -11.28 -1.86 -12.59
CA ARG A 272 -11.37 -2.22 -14.01
C ARG A 272 -10.32 -3.25 -14.44
N LYS A 273 -9.17 -3.29 -13.77
CA LYS A 273 -8.10 -4.27 -14.02
C LYS A 273 -8.33 -5.60 -13.31
N LEU A 274 -8.86 -5.57 -12.08
CA LEU A 274 -9.06 -6.78 -11.27
C LEU A 274 -10.35 -7.51 -11.61
N ARG A 275 -11.44 -6.79 -11.94
CA ARG A 275 -12.76 -7.38 -12.22
C ARG A 275 -12.74 -8.46 -13.31
N PRO A 276 -12.01 -8.32 -14.43
CA PRO A 276 -11.91 -9.36 -15.45
C PRO A 276 -11.22 -10.66 -14.98
N LEU A 277 -10.53 -10.65 -13.83
CA LEU A 277 -9.84 -11.81 -13.28
C LEU A 277 -10.75 -12.69 -12.41
N LEU A 278 -11.97 -12.22 -12.13
CA LEU A 278 -12.91 -12.93 -11.27
C LEU A 278 -13.77 -13.90 -12.09
N PRO A 279 -14.12 -15.07 -11.53
CA PRO A 279 -15.11 -15.94 -12.15
C PRO A 279 -16.44 -15.20 -12.32
N ALA A 280 -17.11 -15.47 -13.45
CA ALA A 280 -18.41 -14.89 -13.81
C ALA A 280 -19.55 -15.38 -12.92
#